data_AF-A0A8S9QYF9-F1
#
_entry.id   AF-A0A8S9QYF9-F1
#
_cell.length_a   1.000
_cell.length_b   1.000
_cell.length_c   1.000
_cell.angle_alpha   90.00
_cell.angle_beta   90.00
_cell.angle_gamma   90.00
#
_symmetry.space_group_name_H-M   'P 1'
#
loop_
_entity.id
_entity.type
_entity.pdbx_description
1 polymer ?
#
loop_
_entity_poly.entity_id
_entity_poly.type
_entity_poly.pdbx_seq_one_letter_code
_entity_poly.pdbx_strand_id
1 'polypeptide(L)'
;MRFDLLEPLRLRNMGQDYNYTQPSSSEDSSLDITSLLQAEADIYADEAQSMHNISEPYHYPPQPEADDGIPKTCYCGADPVVAASYTSKDPGRRYFTCENADDGDCHIWK
;
A
#
# COMPACT_ATOMS: atom_id res chain seq x y z
N MET A 1 33.69 8.00 -46.58
CA MET A 1 34.52 7.88 -45.36
C MET A 1 33.74 8.50 -44.20
N ARG A 2 33.34 7.64 -43.23
CA ARG A 2 33.22 7.88 -41.78
C ARG A 2 32.30 8.98 -41.18
N PHE A 3 31.35 8.49 -40.35
CA PHE A 3 30.79 8.97 -39.05
C PHE A 3 30.08 10.37 -39.05
N ASP A 4 28.94 10.65 -38.39
CA ASP A 4 28.33 10.10 -37.17
C ASP A 4 26.88 10.63 -36.95
N LEU A 5 26.08 9.87 -36.17
CA LEU A 5 24.92 10.25 -35.32
C LEU A 5 23.57 10.71 -35.90
N LEU A 6 22.54 9.84 -35.75
CA LEU A 6 21.35 10.05 -34.89
C LEU A 6 20.44 8.79 -34.90
N GLU A 7 20.25 8.15 -33.75
CA GLU A 7 19.36 6.99 -33.51
C GLU A 7 17.87 7.32 -33.70
N PRO A 8 16.98 6.30 -33.76
CA PRO A 8 16.10 6.17 -32.60
C PRO A 8 15.90 4.74 -32.07
N LEU A 9 16.26 4.57 -30.79
CA LEU A 9 15.47 3.94 -29.73
C LEU A 9 14.92 2.51 -29.95
N ARG A 10 15.78 1.58 -29.53
CA ARG A 10 15.53 0.29 -28.85
C ARG A 10 14.08 0.02 -28.40
N LEU A 11 13.46 -1.00 -29.00
CA LEU A 11 12.38 -1.77 -28.38
C LEU A 11 12.97 -2.52 -27.17
N ARG A 12 12.63 -2.10 -25.94
CA ARG A 12 13.03 -2.80 -24.71
C ARG A 12 12.11 -4.02 -24.51
N ASN A 13 12.59 -5.22 -24.80
CA ASN A 13 12.00 -6.45 -24.30
C ASN A 13 12.28 -6.55 -22.77
N MET A 14 11.37 -6.03 -21.95
CA MET A 14 11.40 -6.19 -20.48
C MET A 14 10.90 -7.58 -20.07
N GLY A 15 11.61 -8.65 -20.41
CA GLY A 15 11.09 -9.98 -20.02
C GLY A 15 11.91 -11.20 -20.41
N GLN A 16 13.22 -11.09 -20.61
CA GLN A 16 14.07 -12.23 -20.98
C GLN A 16 15.36 -12.34 -20.13
N ASP A 17 15.53 -11.50 -19.12
CA ASP A 17 16.73 -11.44 -18.27
C ASP A 17 16.52 -12.05 -16.88
N TYR A 18 15.31 -12.50 -16.53
CA TYR A 18 15.05 -13.24 -15.30
C TYR A 18 15.46 -14.72 -15.43
N ASN A 19 16.76 -14.97 -15.29
CA ASN A 19 17.32 -16.31 -15.12
C ASN A 19 17.65 -16.54 -13.64
N TYR A 20 16.72 -17.17 -12.91
CA TYR A 20 16.95 -17.55 -11.51
C TYR A 20 17.68 -18.90 -11.47
N THR A 21 19.02 -18.86 -11.38
CA THR A 21 19.80 -20.05 -11.04
C THR A 21 19.63 -20.30 -9.55
N GLN A 22 18.80 -21.28 -9.18
CA GLN A 22 18.77 -21.73 -7.78
C GLN A 22 20.18 -22.13 -7.37
N PRO A 23 20.72 -21.60 -6.26
CA PRO A 23 21.91 -22.19 -5.69
C PRO A 23 21.59 -23.65 -5.37
N SER A 24 22.39 -24.59 -5.88
CA SER A 24 22.36 -25.96 -5.36
C SER A 24 22.52 -25.85 -3.86
N SER A 25 21.62 -26.48 -3.12
CA SER A 25 21.67 -26.55 -1.66
C SER A 25 23.03 -27.15 -1.27
N SER A 26 24.00 -26.28 -0.98
CA SER A 26 25.29 -26.71 -0.46
C SER A 26 25.02 -27.29 0.92
N GLU A 27 25.47 -28.52 1.13
CA GLU A 27 25.37 -29.33 2.34
C GLU A 27 25.96 -28.69 3.61
N ASP A 28 26.46 -27.46 3.55
CA ASP A 28 26.85 -26.65 4.71
C ASP A 28 25.64 -25.88 5.28
N SER A 29 24.58 -26.61 5.59
CA SER A 29 23.62 -26.17 6.60
C SER A 29 24.02 -26.84 7.91
N SER A 30 25.01 -26.28 8.59
CA SER A 30 25.43 -26.71 9.94
C SER A 30 24.38 -26.41 11.03
N LEU A 31 23.16 -26.06 10.64
CA LEU A 31 22.01 -26.10 11.53
C LEU A 31 21.58 -27.56 11.68
N ASP A 32 22.05 -28.17 12.76
CA ASP A 32 21.60 -29.50 13.17
C ASP A 32 20.07 -29.48 13.26
N ILE A 33 19.42 -30.49 12.67
CA ILE A 33 17.96 -30.64 12.67
C ILE A 33 17.41 -30.57 14.09
N THR A 34 18.19 -31.04 15.07
CA THR A 34 17.84 -30.94 16.49
C THR A 34 17.75 -29.49 17.00
N SER A 35 18.59 -28.58 16.49
CA SER A 35 18.59 -27.16 16.86
C SER A 35 17.34 -26.46 16.34
N LEU A 36 16.87 -26.84 15.14
CA LEU A 36 15.63 -26.32 14.57
C LEU A 36 14.41 -26.78 15.38
N LEU A 37 14.37 -28.06 15.76
CA LEU A 37 13.31 -28.62 16.60
C LEU A 37 13.30 -28.02 18.01
N GLN A 38 14.47 -27.74 18.58
CA GLN A 38 14.57 -27.07 19.87
C GLN A 38 14.05 -25.64 19.80
N ALA A 39 14.43 -24.88 18.77
CA ALA A 39 13.93 -23.52 18.58
C ALA A 39 12.41 -23.48 18.42
N GLU A 40 11.82 -24.46 17.71
CA GLU A 40 10.36 -24.59 17.61
C GLU A 40 9.71 -24.89 18.98
N ALA A 41 10.28 -25.81 19.77
CA ALA A 41 9.79 -26.12 21.11
C ALA A 41 9.85 -24.91 22.06
N ASP A 42 10.91 -24.10 21.98
CA ASP A 42 11.10 -22.91 22.80
C ASP A 42 10.06 -21.83 22.47
N ILE A 43 9.71 -21.66 21.19
CA ILE A 43 8.63 -20.74 20.75
C ILE A 43 7.29 -21.17 21.33
N TYR A 44 6.91 -22.44 21.23
CA TYR A 44 5.65 -22.93 21.79
C TYR A 44 5.58 -22.76 23.31
N ALA A 45 6.71 -22.90 24.01
CA ALA A 45 6.78 -22.70 25.46
C ALA A 45 6.63 -21.23 25.86
N ASP A 46 7.22 -20.30 25.11
CA ASP A 46 7.12 -18.85 25.33
C ASP A 46 5.69 -18.34 25.07
N GLU A 47 5.04 -18.78 23.98
CA GLU A 47 3.65 -18.42 23.68
C GLU A 47 2.68 -18.84 24.80
N ALA A 48 2.89 -20.03 25.39
CA ALA A 48 2.08 -20.51 26.51
C ALA A 48 2.23 -19.64 27.77
N GLN A 49 3.42 -19.07 27.99
CA GLN A 49 3.68 -18.16 29.11
C GLN A 49 3.18 -16.73 28.82
N SER A 50 3.21 -16.30 27.55
CA SER A 50 2.68 -15.02 27.08
C SER A 50 1.17 -14.87 27.37
N MET A 51 0.38 -15.95 27.25
CA MET A 51 -1.06 -15.93 27.56
C MET A 51 -1.41 -15.45 28.98
N HIS A 52 -0.49 -15.54 29.94
CA HIS A 52 -0.72 -15.14 31.33
C HIS A 52 -0.55 -13.63 31.56
N ASN A 53 -0.03 -12.87 30.58
CA ASN A 53 0.19 -11.42 30.65
C ASN A 53 -0.65 -10.62 29.64
N ILE A 54 -1.56 -11.26 28.90
CA ILE A 54 -2.43 -10.57 27.95
C ILE A 54 -3.48 -9.80 28.76
N SER A 55 -3.38 -8.47 28.82
CA SER A 55 -4.50 -7.64 29.30
C SER A 55 -5.74 -7.96 28.46
N GLU A 56 -6.93 -7.97 29.05
CA GLU A 56 -8.20 -8.32 28.38
C GLU A 56 -8.26 -7.85 26.92
N PRO A 57 -8.74 -8.71 25.98
CA PRO A 57 -8.91 -8.31 24.60
C PRO A 57 -9.71 -7.01 24.54
N TYR A 58 -9.08 -5.95 24.00
CA TYR A 58 -9.75 -4.65 23.90
C TYR A 58 -10.95 -4.79 22.95
N HIS A 59 -12.15 -4.86 23.50
CA HIS A 59 -13.36 -4.91 22.69
C HIS A 59 -13.61 -3.52 22.13
N TYR A 60 -13.24 -3.32 20.85
CA TYR A 60 -13.62 -2.11 20.15
C TYR A 60 -15.14 -2.05 20.02
N PRO A 61 -15.79 -0.93 20.39
CA PRO A 61 -17.20 -0.76 20.12
C PRO A 61 -17.43 -0.79 18.59
N PRO A 62 -18.60 -1.28 18.12
CA PRO A 62 -18.94 -1.22 16.71
C PRO A 62 -18.86 0.24 16.26
N GLN A 63 -18.02 0.50 15.25
CA GLN A 63 -17.94 1.82 14.64
C GLN A 63 -19.33 2.15 14.05
N PRO A 64 -19.85 3.37 14.23
CA PRO A 64 -21.06 3.78 13.53
C PRO A 64 -20.85 3.56 12.03
N GLU A 65 -21.90 3.12 11.34
CA GLU A 65 -21.91 3.04 9.88
C GLU A 65 -21.42 4.38 9.35
N ALA A 66 -20.22 4.40 8.75
CA ALA A 66 -19.73 5.60 8.11
C ALA A 66 -20.79 5.98 7.09
N ASP A 67 -21.27 7.23 7.14
CA ASP A 67 -22.14 7.76 6.10
C ASP A 67 -21.29 7.83 4.82
N ASP A 68 -21.21 6.69 4.11
CA ASP A 68 -20.55 6.55 2.79
C ASP A 68 -21.26 7.41 1.72
N GLY A 69 -22.29 8.14 2.13
CA GLY A 69 -23.03 9.11 1.35
C GLY A 69 -22.15 10.22 0.77
N ILE A 70 -22.80 11.08 -0.02
CA ILE A 70 -22.15 12.27 -0.55
C ILE A 70 -21.90 13.20 0.63
N PRO A 71 -20.63 13.57 0.90
CA PRO A 71 -20.32 14.40 2.04
C PRO A 71 -21.02 15.75 1.89
N LYS A 72 -21.79 16.14 2.91
CA LYS A 72 -22.68 17.32 2.91
C LYS A 72 -21.98 18.60 3.36
N THR A 73 -20.79 18.48 3.95
CA THR A 73 -20.01 19.59 4.52
C THR A 73 -18.53 19.33 4.27
N CYS A 74 -17.79 20.37 3.90
CA CYS A 74 -16.33 20.33 3.86
C CYS A 74 -15.74 20.34 5.28
N TYR A 75 -14.48 19.93 5.43
CA TYR A 75 -13.76 19.97 6.71
C TYR A 75 -13.57 21.39 7.27
N CYS A 76 -13.60 22.42 6.41
CA CYS A 76 -13.60 23.83 6.83
C CYS A 76 -14.98 24.34 7.32
N GLY A 77 -16.03 23.50 7.27
CA GLY A 77 -17.40 23.86 7.64
C GLY A 77 -18.21 24.54 6.53
N ALA A 78 -17.62 24.77 5.35
CA ALA A 78 -18.35 25.28 4.19
C ALA A 78 -19.14 24.19 3.47
N ASP A 79 -20.16 24.60 2.71
CA ASP A 79 -20.91 23.70 1.85
C ASP A 79 -20.05 23.26 0.64
N PRO A 80 -20.05 21.97 0.28
CA PRO A 80 -19.29 21.48 -0.87
C PRO A 80 -19.91 21.97 -2.18
N VAL A 81 -19.04 22.34 -3.12
CA VAL A 81 -19.39 22.80 -4.46
C VAL A 81 -19.17 21.68 -5.47
N VAL A 82 -20.08 21.54 -6.43
CA VAL A 82 -19.93 20.59 -7.53
C VAL A 82 -19.23 21.26 -8.71
N ALA A 83 -17.99 20.86 -8.99
CA ALA A 83 -17.21 21.31 -10.13
C ALA A 83 -17.24 20.29 -11.27
N ALA A 84 -16.91 20.73 -12.49
CA ALA A 84 -16.81 19.87 -13.66
C ALA A 84 -15.38 19.83 -14.18
N SER A 85 -14.88 18.64 -14.50
CA SER A 85 -13.57 18.45 -15.12
C SER A 85 -13.62 18.90 -16.58
N TYR A 86 -12.64 19.72 -16.96
CA TYR A 86 -12.40 20.13 -18.35
C TYR A 86 -11.19 19.40 -18.96
N THR A 87 -10.68 18.38 -18.28
CA THR A 87 -9.54 17.61 -18.79
C THR A 87 -9.95 16.78 -20.00
N SER A 88 -9.01 16.58 -20.94
CA SER A 88 -9.23 15.77 -22.14
C SER A 88 -9.60 14.31 -21.82
N LYS A 89 -9.14 13.80 -20.68
CA LYS A 89 -9.42 12.42 -20.23
C LYS A 89 -10.86 12.27 -19.72
N ASP A 90 -11.40 13.31 -19.09
CA ASP A 90 -12.68 13.26 -18.40
C ASP A 90 -13.49 14.55 -18.59
N PRO A 91 -13.89 14.87 -19.84
CA PRO A 91 -14.66 16.08 -20.11
C PRO A 91 -16.05 15.97 -19.51
N GLY A 92 -16.41 16.93 -18.66
CA GLY A 92 -17.74 17.04 -18.05
C GLY A 92 -17.98 16.15 -16.82
N ARG A 93 -16.98 15.39 -16.35
CA ARG A 93 -17.11 14.64 -15.09
C ARG A 93 -17.30 15.61 -13.93
N ARG A 94 -18.38 15.45 -13.17
CA ARG A 94 -18.67 16.26 -11.99
C ARG A 94 -18.02 15.65 -10.75
N TYR A 95 -17.48 16.50 -9.88
CA TYR A 95 -16.84 16.11 -8.62
C TYR A 95 -17.17 17.14 -7.53
N PHE A 96 -17.16 16.71 -6.28
CA PHE A 96 -17.35 17.60 -5.12
C PHE A 96 -16.01 18.20 -4.71
N THR A 97 -15.99 19.50 -4.46
CA THR A 97 -14.82 20.27 -4.02
C THR A 97 -15.23 21.36 -3.03
N CYS A 98 -14.27 22.09 -2.47
CA CYS A 98 -14.47 23.28 -1.65
C CYS A 98 -14.11 24.55 -2.44
N GLU A 99 -14.75 25.69 -2.15
CA GLU A 99 -14.32 27.01 -2.69
C GLU A 99 -12.92 27.41 -2.19
N ASN A 100 -12.60 26.98 -0.97
CA ASN A 100 -11.35 27.24 -0.29
C ASN A 100 -10.28 26.17 -0.55
N ALA A 101 -10.49 25.26 -1.52
CA ALA A 101 -9.61 24.11 -1.76
C ALA A 101 -8.11 24.48 -1.98
N ASP A 102 -7.83 25.72 -2.38
CA ASP A 102 -6.48 26.22 -2.68
C ASP A 102 -5.78 26.92 -1.49
N ASP A 103 -6.39 26.95 -0.29
CA ASP A 103 -5.80 27.63 0.89
C ASP A 103 -4.69 26.82 1.59
N GLY A 104 -4.45 25.57 1.16
CA GLY A 104 -3.43 24.67 1.69
C GLY A 104 -3.88 23.79 2.85
N ASP A 105 -5.13 23.91 3.30
CA ASP A 105 -5.73 23.03 4.31
C ASP A 105 -6.36 21.77 3.68
N CYS A 106 -6.88 20.87 4.53
CA CYS A 106 -7.57 19.68 4.10
C CYS A 106 -9.01 19.99 3.67
N HIS A 107 -9.35 19.71 2.41
CA HIS A 107 -10.69 19.93 1.85
C HIS A 107 -11.29 18.67 1.24
N ILE A 108 -12.61 18.69 1.08
CA ILE A 108 -13.41 17.65 0.46
C ILE A 108 -13.05 17.47 -1.02
N TRP A 109 -12.84 16.22 -1.45
CA TRP A 109 -12.69 15.84 -2.85
C TRP A 109 -13.33 14.47 -3.07
N LYS A 110 -14.36 14.39 -3.91
CA LYS A 110 -15.06 13.13 -4.24
C LYS A 110 -15.47 13.09 -5.70
#